data_AF-A0A2G6DJY0-F1
#
_entry.id   AF-A0A2G6DJY0-F1
#
_cell.length_a   1.000
_cell.length_b   1.000
_cell.length_c   1.000
_cell.angle_alpha   90.00
_cell.angle_beta   90.00
_cell.angle_gamma   90.00
#
_symmetry.space_group_name_H-M   'P 1'
#
loop_
_entity.id
_entity.type
_entity.pdbx_description
1 polymer ?
#
loop_
_entity_poly.entity_id
_entity_poly.type
_entity_poly.pdbx_seq_one_letter_code
_entity_poly.pdbx_strand_id
1 'polypeptide(L)'
;MKQITMRASAALLILGLSISHSVYAGKVGMVLAKTTESTDNTLPASTHSTANKASSHTTSSSNKIAKDVREALKDAVVHVYVVKHTYSTLSPWNSHTQSGSGSGFIIKNGLILTNAHVASDATFLELQRHGETRRYEAEVVFISHEADLALVRPKEADVFKAIKPLPLGELPETQQEVEVYGFPIGGTTLSVTRGVVSRIEKQNYAHTNENLIAVQVDAAINFGNSGGPVISGDKVVGVAMQSGFFTENIGYMIPTPIIRHFLKDIEDGKQDGFGFPGFLVQSMENPAMRRKYNLDDKQTGILVHKIYPNSPAENKIKVGDIITHVDGLAIQNNGTVEFRPGEYIDYTHYIDLHQLGEAVQFQIVRENQVVELALTLDKPGKDYLMVKPNQYDKQPDYFIFGGFVFMPLNQDVLDTMDPVPPSLAALAQEAPNDERQEVVIMTKVLPADINKDHHDDIGLVIEKVNGEHFTDFNSFYEKINHTEDAFVVLEADDGYQVIIDRQEALEKQPAILARYGINADRSKDLLSNETQQNRRLAESPKANTPATQSQSEREKNQNAKKAIN
;
A
#
# COMPACT_ATOMS: atom_id res chain seq x y z
N MET A 1 43.85 24.84 27.65
CA MET A 1 44.66 23.73 28.21
C MET A 1 43.77 22.49 28.30
N LYS A 2 44.13 21.44 27.54
CA LYS A 2 43.77 20.00 27.65
C LYS A 2 42.27 19.65 27.64
N GLN A 3 41.66 19.31 26.49
CA GLN A 3 41.76 18.05 25.72
C GLN A 3 41.72 16.78 26.59
N ILE A 4 40.58 16.08 26.55
CA ILE A 4 40.46 14.66 26.87
C ILE A 4 40.31 13.93 25.53
N THR A 5 41.38 13.24 25.17
CA THR A 5 41.51 12.28 24.07
C THR A 5 40.64 11.04 24.31
N MET A 6 39.80 10.68 23.34
CA MET A 6 39.40 9.28 23.13
C MET A 6 40.00 8.80 21.82
N ARG A 7 40.85 7.78 21.94
CA ARG A 7 41.60 7.20 20.83
C ARG A 7 40.71 6.25 20.04
N ALA A 8 40.75 6.40 18.72
CA ALA A 8 40.42 5.35 17.76
C ALA A 8 41.38 4.16 17.94
N SER A 9 40.87 2.95 17.73
CA SER A 9 41.68 1.77 17.42
C SER A 9 40.98 1.01 16.31
N ALA A 10 41.54 1.15 15.11
CA ALA A 10 41.28 0.27 13.98
C ALA A 10 42.12 -1.00 14.17
N ALA A 11 41.51 -2.17 14.04
CA ALA A 11 42.20 -3.41 13.74
C ALA A 11 41.32 -4.21 12.79
N LEU A 12 41.77 -4.26 11.53
CA LEU A 12 41.22 -5.06 10.44
C LEU A 12 41.88 -6.44 10.49
N LEU A 13 41.11 -7.53 10.56
CA LEU A 13 41.53 -8.80 9.97
C LEU A 13 40.33 -9.69 9.64
N ILE A 14 40.31 -10.08 8.36
CA ILE A 14 39.32 -10.89 7.67
C ILE A 14 39.48 -12.37 8.04
N LEU A 15 38.38 -13.06 8.32
CA LEU A 15 38.12 -14.44 7.86
C LEU A 15 36.66 -14.78 8.19
N GLY A 16 35.91 -15.15 7.14
CA GLY A 16 34.49 -15.46 7.23
C GLY A 16 34.20 -16.75 7.96
N LEU A 17 32.97 -16.86 8.46
CA LEU A 17 32.15 -18.05 8.53
C LEU A 17 30.75 -17.62 8.97
N SER A 18 29.76 -18.02 8.16
CA SER A 18 28.34 -18.11 8.47
C SER A 18 28.07 -18.63 9.88
N ILE A 19 27.13 -18.01 10.63
CA ILE A 19 26.19 -18.69 11.55
C ILE A 19 25.06 -17.72 11.93
N SER A 20 23.85 -18.21 11.70
CA SER A 20 22.52 -17.78 12.13
C SER A 20 22.46 -17.43 13.62
N HIS A 21 21.71 -16.38 13.99
CA HIS A 21 21.31 -16.17 15.39
C HIS A 21 19.80 -16.05 15.54
N SER A 22 19.31 -16.98 16.35
CA SER A 22 17.96 -17.22 16.84
C SER A 22 17.62 -16.38 18.08
N VAL A 23 16.33 -16.01 18.17
CA VAL A 23 15.43 -16.10 19.34
C VAL A 23 15.94 -15.51 20.67
N TYR A 24 15.29 -14.44 21.11
CA TYR A 24 15.24 -14.02 22.51
C TYR A 24 13.81 -14.18 23.03
N ALA A 25 13.55 -15.25 23.78
CA ALA A 25 12.32 -15.48 24.52
C ALA A 25 12.51 -15.04 25.98
N GLY A 26 11.71 -14.06 26.42
CA GLY A 26 11.68 -13.55 27.78
C GLY A 26 10.91 -14.46 28.73
N LYS A 27 11.54 -14.82 29.85
CA LYS A 27 11.00 -15.60 30.97
C LYS A 27 9.95 -14.80 31.77
N VAL A 28 8.82 -15.44 32.10
CA VAL A 28 8.00 -15.09 33.27
C VAL A 28 7.77 -16.36 34.10
N GLY A 29 8.04 -16.23 35.40
CA GLY A 29 8.18 -17.33 36.35
C GLY A 29 6.87 -18.01 36.75
N MET A 30 6.97 -19.32 36.99
CA MET A 30 5.92 -20.21 37.45
C MET A 30 6.15 -20.54 38.93
N VAL A 31 5.13 -20.32 39.77
CA VAL A 31 5.12 -20.65 41.19
C VAL A 31 4.68 -22.11 41.38
N LEU A 32 5.48 -22.86 42.12
CA LEU A 32 5.28 -24.25 42.54
C LEU A 32 4.15 -24.38 43.58
N ALA A 33 3.27 -25.35 43.39
CA ALA A 33 2.43 -25.92 44.45
C ALA A 33 2.45 -27.46 44.37
N LYS A 34 2.48 -28.07 45.55
CA LYS A 34 2.93 -29.43 45.87
C LYS A 34 1.95 -30.54 45.47
N THR A 35 2.55 -31.68 45.13
CA THR A 35 1.99 -33.02 45.00
C THR A 35 1.63 -33.64 46.36
N THR A 36 0.48 -34.31 46.43
CA THR A 36 0.15 -35.33 47.44
C THR A 36 -0.65 -36.47 46.81
N GLU A 37 -0.05 -37.66 46.91
CA GLU A 37 -0.59 -39.00 47.18
C GLU A 37 -1.71 -39.64 46.33
N SER A 38 -1.37 -40.87 45.93
CA SER A 38 -2.18 -41.94 45.37
C SER A 38 -3.12 -42.58 46.41
N THR A 39 -4.28 -43.07 45.98
CA THR A 39 -4.72 -44.44 46.29
C THR A 39 -5.69 -44.98 45.24
N ASP A 40 -5.57 -46.29 45.09
CA ASP A 40 -6.20 -47.26 44.19
C ASP A 40 -7.71 -47.43 44.45
N ASN A 41 -8.51 -47.70 43.42
CA ASN A 41 -9.72 -48.51 43.58
C ASN A 41 -10.28 -49.05 42.26
N THR A 42 -10.56 -50.34 42.28
CA THR A 42 -10.91 -51.23 41.17
C THR A 42 -12.41 -51.51 41.04
N LEU A 43 -12.83 -51.78 39.78
CA LEU A 43 -13.97 -52.63 39.27
C LEU A 43 -15.41 -52.05 39.24
N PRO A 44 -16.35 -52.61 38.44
CA PRO A 44 -16.24 -53.48 37.24
C PRO A 44 -17.11 -53.04 36.02
N ALA A 45 -16.99 -53.80 34.93
CA ALA A 45 -17.72 -53.70 33.67
C ALA A 45 -19.24 -54.00 33.72
N SER A 46 -20.01 -53.38 32.84
CA SER A 46 -21.32 -53.88 32.37
C SER A 46 -21.55 -53.66 30.86
N THR A 47 -21.65 -54.81 30.21
CA THR A 47 -22.39 -55.27 29.02
C THR A 47 -23.33 -54.37 28.17
N HIS A 48 -23.30 -54.72 26.87
CA HIS A 48 -24.33 -54.64 25.81
C HIS A 48 -24.54 -53.32 25.04
N SER A 49 -24.12 -53.32 23.76
CA SER A 49 -24.95 -52.78 22.69
C SER A 49 -24.74 -53.57 21.39
N THR A 50 -25.87 -54.09 20.90
CA THR A 50 -26.07 -54.87 19.69
C THR A 50 -25.82 -54.05 18.42
N ALA A 51 -25.21 -54.71 17.44
CA ALA A 51 -24.98 -54.19 16.09
C ALA A 51 -26.27 -53.72 15.39
N ASN A 52 -26.31 -52.45 15.00
CA ASN A 52 -27.25 -51.95 13.99
C ASN A 52 -26.49 -51.80 12.65
N LYS A 53 -26.67 -52.80 11.78
CA LYS A 53 -26.09 -52.87 10.44
C LYS A 53 -27.12 -52.34 9.43
N ALA A 54 -27.35 -51.03 9.43
CA ALA A 54 -28.18 -50.35 8.44
C ALA A 54 -27.86 -48.85 8.34
N SER A 55 -26.65 -48.48 7.86
CA SER A 55 -26.35 -47.10 7.43
C SER A 55 -25.12 -46.97 6.49
N SER A 56 -24.62 -48.06 5.91
CA SER A 56 -23.32 -48.03 5.20
C SER A 56 -23.37 -47.65 3.72
N HIS A 57 -24.55 -47.45 3.12
CA HIS A 57 -24.67 -47.18 1.67
C HIS A 57 -24.83 -45.70 1.32
N THR A 58 -25.30 -44.85 2.25
CA THR A 58 -25.48 -43.41 2.00
C THR A 58 -24.22 -42.59 2.34
N THR A 59 -23.41 -43.05 3.29
CA THR A 59 -22.15 -42.40 3.71
C THR A 59 -20.99 -42.64 2.74
N SER A 60 -21.01 -43.74 1.98
CA SER A 60 -19.95 -44.08 1.02
C SER A 60 -20.05 -43.23 -0.27
N SER A 61 -21.26 -42.96 -0.74
CA SER A 61 -21.51 -42.13 -1.92
C SER A 61 -21.28 -40.64 -1.64
N SER A 62 -21.71 -40.13 -0.48
CA SER A 62 -21.46 -38.74 -0.08
C SER A 62 -19.96 -38.46 0.15
N ASN A 63 -19.23 -39.38 0.78
CA ASN A 63 -17.78 -39.26 0.96
C ASN A 63 -17.01 -39.32 -0.37
N LYS A 64 -17.49 -40.11 -1.33
CA LYS A 64 -16.89 -40.14 -2.67
C LYS A 64 -17.12 -38.82 -3.42
N ILE A 65 -18.34 -38.29 -3.43
CA ILE A 65 -18.64 -37.00 -4.05
C ILE A 65 -17.83 -35.86 -3.42
N ALA A 66 -17.74 -35.82 -2.08
CA ALA A 66 -16.96 -34.81 -1.37
C ALA A 66 -15.46 -34.92 -1.65
N LYS A 67 -14.95 -36.12 -1.91
CA LYS A 67 -13.56 -36.35 -2.34
C LYS A 67 -13.36 -35.89 -3.79
N ASP A 68 -14.26 -36.25 -4.69
CA ASP A 68 -14.17 -35.90 -6.12
C ASP A 68 -14.24 -34.37 -6.31
N VAL A 69 -15.07 -33.67 -5.52
CA VAL A 69 -15.11 -32.19 -5.49
C VAL A 69 -13.77 -31.62 -5.03
N ARG A 70 -13.20 -32.12 -3.93
CA ARG A 70 -11.92 -31.62 -3.41
C ARG A 70 -10.76 -31.84 -4.35
N GLU A 71 -10.68 -32.99 -5.02
CA GLU A 71 -9.64 -33.21 -6.02
C GLU A 71 -9.79 -32.23 -7.20
N ALA A 72 -11.02 -31.95 -7.64
CA ALA A 72 -11.26 -30.97 -8.70
C ALA A 72 -10.90 -29.52 -8.29
N LEU A 73 -10.95 -29.17 -7.00
CA LEU A 73 -10.52 -27.85 -6.51
C LEU A 73 -9.00 -27.68 -6.62
N LYS A 74 -8.23 -28.74 -6.34
CA LYS A 74 -6.75 -28.70 -6.39
C LYS A 74 -6.22 -28.36 -7.78
N ASP A 75 -6.90 -28.82 -8.83
CA ASP A 75 -6.52 -28.58 -10.22
C ASP A 75 -6.46 -27.09 -10.59
N ALA A 76 -7.20 -26.25 -9.86
CA ALA A 76 -7.25 -24.82 -10.07
C ALA A 76 -6.27 -24.04 -9.19
N VAL A 77 -5.54 -24.68 -8.27
CA VAL A 77 -4.54 -24.01 -7.41
C VAL A 77 -3.17 -24.04 -8.09
N VAL A 78 -2.48 -22.90 -8.07
CA VAL A 78 -1.17 -22.71 -8.70
C VAL A 78 -0.12 -22.25 -7.70
N HIS A 79 1.09 -22.76 -7.87
CA HIS A 79 2.29 -22.22 -7.23
C HIS A 79 2.79 -21.05 -8.08
N VAL A 80 2.95 -19.89 -7.46
CA VAL A 80 3.49 -18.69 -8.07
C VAL A 80 4.96 -18.57 -7.70
N TYR A 81 5.85 -18.64 -8.68
CA TYR A 81 7.27 -18.33 -8.52
C TYR A 81 7.53 -16.92 -8.98
N VAL A 82 8.26 -16.14 -8.20
CA VAL A 82 8.53 -14.73 -8.52
C VAL A 82 10.00 -14.41 -8.35
N VAL A 83 10.52 -13.58 -9.25
CA VAL A 83 11.78 -12.85 -9.07
C VAL A 83 11.45 -11.38 -8.99
N LYS A 84 11.80 -10.77 -7.87
CA LYS A 84 11.54 -9.37 -7.56
C LYS A 84 12.78 -8.52 -7.76
N HIS A 85 12.59 -7.29 -8.22
CA HIS A 85 13.64 -6.28 -8.34
C HIS A 85 13.24 -5.05 -7.54
N THR A 86 13.87 -4.85 -6.39
CA THR A 86 13.54 -3.76 -5.46
C THR A 86 14.70 -2.78 -5.34
N TYR A 87 14.37 -1.53 -5.02
CA TYR A 87 15.34 -0.46 -4.82
C TYR A 87 15.61 -0.23 -3.32
N SER A 88 16.82 0.21 -2.99
CA SER A 88 17.10 0.69 -1.64
C SER A 88 16.54 2.10 -1.46
N THR A 89 15.65 2.32 -0.49
CA THR A 89 14.98 3.61 -0.30
C THR A 89 15.94 4.80 -0.21
N LEU A 90 16.87 4.82 0.76
CA LEU A 90 17.81 5.94 0.97
C LEU A 90 19.05 5.90 0.04
N SER A 91 19.09 4.97 -0.91
CA SER A 91 20.11 4.92 -1.96
C SER A 91 19.46 4.39 -3.23
N PRO A 92 18.51 5.14 -3.83
CA PRO A 92 17.56 4.65 -4.83
C PRO A 92 18.18 4.32 -6.18
N TRP A 93 19.47 4.61 -6.37
CA TRP A 93 20.27 4.09 -7.49
C TRP A 93 20.72 2.63 -7.30
N ASN A 94 20.67 2.10 -6.08
CA ASN A 94 20.98 0.71 -5.78
C ASN A 94 19.70 -0.15 -5.82
N SER A 95 19.83 -1.36 -6.35
CA SER A 95 18.74 -2.31 -6.44
C SER A 95 19.20 -3.74 -6.16
N HIS A 96 18.28 -4.58 -5.70
CA HIS A 96 18.55 -5.97 -5.37
C HIS A 96 17.52 -6.88 -6.03
N THR A 97 17.94 -8.09 -6.35
CA THR A 97 17.05 -9.13 -6.88
C THR A 97 16.84 -10.21 -5.84
N GLN A 98 15.59 -10.61 -5.64
CA GLN A 98 15.22 -11.64 -4.68
C GLN A 98 14.23 -12.62 -5.32
N SER A 99 14.48 -13.92 -5.13
CA SER A 99 13.49 -14.94 -5.50
C SER A 99 12.53 -15.16 -4.35
N GLY A 100 11.25 -15.31 -4.68
CA GLY A 100 10.19 -15.64 -3.74
C GLY A 100 9.21 -16.62 -4.37
N SER A 101 8.25 -17.06 -3.57
CA SER A 101 7.12 -17.83 -4.05
C SER A 101 5.88 -17.58 -3.20
N GLY A 102 4.73 -17.85 -3.79
CA GLY A 102 3.42 -17.77 -3.17
C GLY A 102 2.44 -18.74 -3.83
N SER A 103 1.17 -18.55 -3.55
CA SER A 103 0.08 -19.33 -4.12
C SER A 103 -0.85 -18.45 -4.93
N GLY A 104 -1.64 -19.08 -5.78
CA GLY A 104 -2.70 -18.43 -6.53
C GLY A 104 -3.75 -19.45 -6.92
N PHE A 105 -4.84 -18.99 -7.53
CA PHE A 105 -5.83 -19.89 -8.08
C PHE A 105 -6.50 -19.33 -9.33
N ILE A 106 -6.92 -20.26 -10.18
CA ILE A 106 -7.52 -19.97 -11.47
C ILE A 106 -8.96 -19.50 -11.28
N ILE A 107 -9.22 -18.29 -11.76
CA ILE A 107 -10.55 -17.69 -11.91
C ILE A 107 -10.94 -17.68 -13.40
N LYS A 108 -12.03 -16.99 -13.73
CA LYS A 108 -12.60 -16.93 -15.09
C LYS A 108 -11.53 -16.58 -16.14
N ASN A 109 -11.65 -17.16 -17.33
CA ASN A 109 -10.76 -16.96 -18.49
C ASN A 109 -9.30 -17.43 -18.32
N GLY A 110 -9.02 -18.28 -17.33
CA GLY A 110 -7.66 -18.77 -17.09
C GLY A 110 -6.75 -17.73 -16.44
N LEU A 111 -7.32 -16.68 -15.86
CA LEU A 111 -6.61 -15.69 -15.04
C LEU A 111 -6.38 -16.24 -13.64
N ILE A 112 -5.34 -15.76 -12.98
CA ILE A 112 -4.93 -16.22 -11.66
C ILE A 112 -5.08 -15.06 -10.68
N LEU A 113 -5.83 -15.28 -9.60
CA LEU A 113 -5.82 -14.37 -8.46
C LEU A 113 -4.72 -14.80 -7.48
N THR A 114 -3.95 -13.84 -6.99
CA THR A 114 -2.91 -14.00 -5.96
C THR A 114 -2.84 -12.73 -5.11
N ASN A 115 -1.90 -12.63 -4.17
CA ASN A 115 -1.69 -11.41 -3.41
C ASN A 115 -0.82 -10.38 -4.16
N ALA A 116 -1.05 -9.10 -3.88
CA ALA A 116 -0.19 -8.03 -4.36
C ALA A 116 1.23 -8.21 -3.82
N HIS A 117 1.41 -8.46 -2.53
CA HIS A 117 2.75 -8.65 -1.96
C HIS A 117 3.52 -9.84 -2.54
N VAL A 118 2.86 -10.80 -3.21
CA VAL A 118 3.54 -11.87 -3.96
C VAL A 118 4.03 -11.34 -5.31
N ALA A 119 3.20 -10.56 -6.00
CA ALA A 119 3.45 -10.07 -7.36
C ALA A 119 4.16 -8.70 -7.45
N SER A 120 4.19 -7.90 -6.38
CA SER A 120 4.85 -6.60 -6.33
C SER A 120 6.34 -6.71 -6.65
N ASP A 121 6.82 -5.76 -7.43
CA ASP A 121 8.19 -5.61 -7.93
C ASP A 121 8.65 -6.79 -8.81
N ALA A 122 7.70 -7.58 -9.34
CA ALA A 122 8.01 -8.74 -10.14
C ALA A 122 8.64 -8.35 -11.49
N THR A 123 9.84 -8.89 -11.73
CA THR A 123 10.50 -8.83 -13.05
C THR A 123 10.34 -10.11 -13.84
N PHE A 124 10.05 -11.22 -13.15
CA PHE A 124 9.78 -12.51 -13.76
C PHE A 124 8.81 -13.30 -12.88
N LEU A 125 7.79 -13.89 -13.50
CA LEU A 125 6.78 -14.72 -12.84
C LEU A 125 6.64 -16.03 -13.60
N GLU A 126 6.54 -17.13 -12.85
CA GLU A 126 6.12 -18.42 -13.38
C GLU A 126 4.99 -19.01 -12.57
N LEU A 127 4.13 -19.77 -13.25
CA LEU A 127 3.00 -20.47 -12.67
C LEU A 127 3.19 -21.97 -12.85
N GLN A 128 2.97 -22.74 -11.79
CA GLN A 128 2.95 -24.20 -11.83
C GLN A 128 1.66 -24.71 -11.23
N ARG A 129 0.89 -25.48 -12.00
CA ARG A 129 -0.32 -26.11 -11.50
C ARG A 129 0.01 -27.27 -10.57
N HIS A 130 -0.92 -27.56 -9.65
CA HIS A 130 -0.86 -28.78 -8.85
C HIS A 130 -0.73 -30.03 -9.73
N GLY A 131 0.18 -30.93 -9.37
CA GLY A 131 0.37 -32.20 -10.08
C GLY A 131 1.17 -32.11 -11.38
N GLU A 132 1.55 -30.91 -11.82
CA GLU A 132 2.36 -30.70 -13.02
C GLU A 132 3.81 -30.35 -12.67
N THR A 133 4.76 -30.72 -13.53
CA THR A 133 6.18 -30.32 -13.41
C THR A 133 6.52 -29.09 -14.27
N ARG A 134 5.68 -28.78 -15.26
CA ARG A 134 5.89 -27.67 -16.18
C ARG A 134 5.56 -26.35 -15.49
N ARG A 135 6.41 -25.36 -15.73
CA ARG A 135 6.19 -23.97 -15.35
C ARG A 135 5.85 -23.15 -16.59
N TYR A 136 4.96 -22.19 -16.40
CA TYR A 136 4.50 -21.29 -17.45
C TYR A 136 4.84 -19.87 -17.06
N GLU A 137 5.60 -19.18 -17.91
CA GLU A 137 5.88 -17.76 -17.71
C GLU A 137 4.58 -16.96 -17.72
N ALA A 138 4.51 -15.96 -16.84
CA ALA A 138 3.33 -15.15 -16.62
C ALA A 138 3.68 -13.66 -16.47
N GLU A 139 2.63 -12.84 -16.49
CA GLU A 139 2.72 -11.39 -16.30
C GLU A 139 1.60 -10.90 -15.39
N VAL A 140 1.88 -9.83 -14.65
CA VAL A 140 0.87 -9.11 -13.85
C VAL A 140 -0.01 -8.33 -14.82
N VAL A 141 -1.33 -8.51 -14.71
CA VAL A 141 -2.33 -7.78 -15.49
C VAL A 141 -2.81 -6.56 -14.72
N PHE A 142 -3.16 -6.76 -13.44
CA PHE A 142 -3.56 -5.71 -12.51
C PHE A 142 -3.04 -6.03 -11.11
N ILE A 143 -2.76 -4.99 -10.33
CA ILE A 143 -2.34 -5.10 -8.94
C ILE A 143 -2.99 -3.99 -8.12
N SER A 144 -3.57 -4.34 -6.99
CA SER A 144 -4.07 -3.41 -5.98
C SER A 144 -3.31 -3.68 -4.68
N HIS A 145 -2.36 -2.81 -4.35
CA HIS A 145 -1.60 -2.95 -3.10
C HIS A 145 -2.50 -2.73 -1.88
N GLU A 146 -3.48 -1.82 -1.96
CA GLU A 146 -4.46 -1.55 -0.90
C GLU A 146 -5.25 -2.81 -0.52
N ALA A 147 -5.78 -3.52 -1.52
CA ALA A 147 -6.51 -4.77 -1.31
C ALA A 147 -5.60 -5.99 -1.06
N ASP A 148 -4.28 -5.84 -1.19
CA ASP A 148 -3.31 -6.94 -1.29
C ASP A 148 -3.73 -8.03 -2.31
N LEU A 149 -4.22 -7.62 -3.48
CA LEU A 149 -4.65 -8.52 -4.57
C LEU A 149 -3.94 -8.22 -5.88
N ALA A 150 -3.61 -9.27 -6.63
CA ALA A 150 -3.08 -9.17 -7.98
C ALA A 150 -3.74 -10.18 -8.91
N LEU A 151 -3.95 -9.75 -10.15
CA LEU A 151 -4.42 -10.58 -11.24
C LEU A 151 -3.28 -10.87 -12.20
N VAL A 152 -2.97 -12.14 -12.40
CA VAL A 152 -1.84 -12.62 -13.20
C VAL A 152 -2.37 -13.47 -14.36
N ARG A 153 -1.65 -13.46 -15.48
CA ARG A 153 -1.99 -14.26 -16.67
C ARG A 153 -0.76 -14.98 -17.22
N PRO A 154 -0.90 -16.24 -17.69
CA PRO A 154 0.16 -16.90 -18.45
C PRO A 154 0.41 -16.22 -19.80
N LYS A 155 1.68 -16.08 -20.20
CA LYS A 155 2.05 -15.55 -21.53
C LYS A 155 1.63 -16.48 -22.66
N GLU A 156 1.67 -17.79 -22.42
CA GLU A 156 1.12 -18.79 -23.33
C GLU A 156 -0.42 -18.71 -23.33
N ALA A 157 -0.98 -18.33 -24.48
CA ALA A 157 -2.42 -18.17 -24.62
C ALA A 157 -3.16 -19.49 -24.36
N ASP A 158 -4.34 -19.38 -23.74
CA ASP A 158 -5.32 -20.45 -23.56
C ASP A 158 -4.92 -21.64 -22.68
N VAL A 159 -3.67 -21.66 -22.17
CA VAL A 159 -3.12 -22.78 -21.41
C VAL A 159 -3.96 -23.18 -20.19
N PHE A 160 -4.56 -22.20 -19.50
CA PHE A 160 -5.41 -22.44 -18.33
C PHE A 160 -6.91 -22.21 -18.61
N LYS A 161 -7.32 -21.88 -19.84
CA LYS A 161 -8.73 -21.59 -20.14
C LYS A 161 -9.65 -22.80 -20.05
N ALA A 162 -9.11 -24.00 -20.27
CA ALA A 162 -9.86 -25.25 -20.16
C ALA A 162 -10.05 -25.72 -18.70
N ILE A 163 -9.35 -25.09 -17.75
CA ILE A 163 -9.42 -25.47 -16.34
C ILE A 163 -10.68 -24.88 -15.73
N LYS A 164 -11.42 -25.69 -14.98
CA LYS A 164 -12.62 -25.23 -14.29
C LYS A 164 -12.22 -24.19 -13.24
N PRO A 165 -12.68 -22.94 -13.34
CA PRO A 165 -12.32 -21.91 -12.38
C PRO A 165 -13.01 -22.16 -11.04
N LEU A 166 -12.40 -21.65 -9.96
CA LEU A 166 -13.02 -21.68 -8.65
C LEU A 166 -14.10 -20.59 -8.54
N PRO A 167 -15.35 -20.94 -8.20
CA PRO A 167 -16.40 -19.95 -8.01
C PRO A 167 -16.20 -19.18 -6.70
N LEU A 168 -16.44 -17.87 -6.73
CA LEU A 168 -16.50 -17.05 -5.52
C LEU A 168 -17.80 -17.32 -4.75
N GLY A 169 -17.69 -17.46 -3.43
CA GLY A 169 -18.79 -17.57 -2.50
C GLY A 169 -19.20 -16.24 -1.90
N GLU A 170 -19.99 -16.32 -0.83
CA GLU A 170 -20.36 -15.19 0.01
C GLU A 170 -19.38 -15.07 1.18
N LEU A 171 -19.42 -13.96 1.89
CA LEU A 171 -18.67 -13.80 3.12
C LEU A 171 -19.15 -14.84 4.16
N PRO A 172 -18.26 -15.63 4.77
CA PRO A 172 -18.66 -16.70 5.66
C PRO A 172 -19.14 -16.18 7.02
N GLU A 173 -19.85 -17.02 7.76
CA GLU A 173 -20.27 -16.75 9.13
C GLU A 173 -19.17 -17.12 10.14
N THR A 174 -19.24 -16.55 11.34
CA THR A 174 -18.38 -17.01 12.43
C THR A 174 -18.62 -18.49 12.72
N GLN A 175 -17.58 -19.23 13.08
CA GLN A 175 -17.57 -20.68 13.27
C GLN A 175 -17.75 -21.53 12.00
N GLN A 176 -17.95 -20.91 10.83
CA GLN A 176 -18.02 -21.64 9.57
C GLN A 176 -16.67 -22.29 9.24
N GLU A 177 -16.72 -23.55 8.80
CA GLU A 177 -15.52 -24.32 8.45
C GLU A 177 -14.90 -23.83 7.14
N VAL A 178 -13.57 -23.74 7.12
CA VAL A 178 -12.77 -23.30 5.98
C VAL A 178 -11.53 -24.17 5.78
N GLU A 179 -11.10 -24.29 4.53
CA GLU A 179 -9.89 -24.98 4.10
C GLU A 179 -9.00 -24.02 3.31
N VAL A 180 -7.75 -23.84 3.71
CA VAL A 180 -6.76 -22.99 3.03
C VAL A 180 -5.86 -23.86 2.16
N TYR A 181 -5.79 -23.54 0.87
CA TYR A 181 -4.98 -24.27 -0.10
C TYR A 181 -3.79 -23.43 -0.52
N GLY A 182 -2.57 -24.00 -0.51
CA GLY A 182 -1.38 -23.27 -0.95
C GLY A 182 -0.11 -24.10 -0.96
N PHE A 183 1.00 -23.46 -1.29
CA PHE A 183 2.33 -24.06 -1.43
C PHE A 183 3.29 -23.43 -0.41
N PRO A 184 3.45 -24.02 0.78
CA PRO A 184 4.35 -23.47 1.80
C PRO A 184 5.79 -23.37 1.31
N ILE A 185 6.54 -22.41 1.83
CA ILE A 185 7.97 -22.24 1.54
C ILE A 185 8.73 -23.56 1.78
N GLY A 186 9.64 -23.88 0.85
CA GLY A 186 10.53 -25.04 0.95
C GLY A 186 10.00 -26.33 0.31
N GLY A 187 8.79 -26.32 -0.25
CA GLY A 187 8.21 -27.45 -0.98
C GLY A 187 7.52 -27.06 -2.29
N THR A 188 7.20 -28.07 -3.11
CA THR A 188 6.37 -27.91 -4.33
C THR A 188 5.05 -28.67 -4.25
N THR A 189 4.81 -29.34 -3.12
CA THR A 189 3.58 -30.07 -2.83
C THR A 189 2.53 -29.12 -2.28
N LEU A 190 1.30 -29.26 -2.79
CA LEU A 190 0.14 -28.56 -2.30
C LEU A 190 -0.13 -28.97 -0.84
N SER A 191 -0.27 -27.97 0.02
CA SER A 191 -0.69 -28.09 1.41
C SER A 191 -2.14 -27.64 1.55
N VAL A 192 -2.86 -28.31 2.45
CA VAL A 192 -4.22 -27.94 2.84
C VAL A 192 -4.29 -27.88 4.35
N THR A 193 -4.67 -26.73 4.90
CA THR A 193 -4.95 -26.56 6.33
C THR A 193 -6.44 -26.31 6.51
N ARG A 194 -7.01 -26.78 7.62
CA ARG A 194 -8.43 -26.63 7.92
C ARG A 194 -8.59 -25.93 9.25
N GLY A 195 -9.62 -25.10 9.34
CA GLY A 195 -10.02 -24.41 10.55
C GLY A 195 -11.45 -23.90 10.42
N VAL A 196 -11.76 -22.89 11.22
CA VAL A 196 -13.02 -22.16 11.23
C VAL A 196 -12.77 -20.66 11.19
N VAL A 197 -13.79 -19.91 10.75
CA VAL A 197 -13.82 -18.46 10.89
C VAL A 197 -13.91 -18.09 12.37
N SER A 198 -12.89 -17.41 12.88
CA SER A 198 -12.83 -16.97 14.28
C SER A 198 -13.43 -15.59 14.47
N ARG A 199 -13.20 -14.67 13.53
CA ARG A 199 -13.63 -13.26 13.64
C ARG A 199 -13.70 -12.59 12.28
N ILE A 200 -14.54 -11.57 12.17
CA ILE A 200 -14.63 -10.68 11.01
C ILE A 200 -14.59 -9.24 11.53
N GLU A 201 -13.59 -8.47 11.11
CA GLU A 201 -13.40 -7.09 11.54
C GLU A 201 -12.51 -6.33 10.55
N LYS A 202 -12.47 -5.00 10.64
CA LYS A 202 -11.45 -4.24 9.91
C LYS A 202 -10.08 -4.46 10.53
N GLN A 203 -9.08 -4.69 9.70
CA GLN A 203 -7.70 -4.93 10.09
C GLN A 203 -6.75 -4.19 9.17
N ASN A 204 -5.58 -3.84 9.70
CA ASN A 204 -4.51 -3.29 8.88
C ASN A 204 -3.85 -4.41 8.08
N TYR A 205 -3.92 -4.32 6.76
CA TYR A 205 -3.30 -5.26 5.85
C TYR A 205 -1.79 -5.07 5.91
N ALA A 206 -1.03 -6.14 6.11
CA ALA A 206 0.40 -6.06 6.38
C ALA A 206 1.21 -5.42 5.24
N HIS A 207 0.72 -5.54 3.99
CA HIS A 207 1.42 -5.05 2.80
C HIS A 207 1.47 -3.51 2.73
N THR A 208 0.37 -2.83 3.04
CA THR A 208 0.20 -1.37 2.86
C THR A 208 -0.24 -0.62 4.12
N ASN A 209 -0.48 -1.35 5.22
CA ASN A 209 -1.15 -0.86 6.42
C ASN A 209 -2.54 -0.26 6.14
N GLU A 210 -3.19 -0.63 5.03
CA GLU A 210 -4.55 -0.21 4.71
C GLU A 210 -5.55 -0.90 5.63
N ASN A 211 -6.54 -0.14 6.13
CA ASN A 211 -7.52 -0.69 7.07
C ASN A 211 -8.76 -1.12 6.30
N LEU A 212 -8.87 -2.42 5.99
CA LEU A 212 -9.99 -3.03 5.27
C LEU A 212 -10.56 -4.20 6.06
N ILE A 213 -11.77 -4.65 5.71
CA ILE A 213 -12.34 -5.86 6.31
C ILE A 213 -11.43 -7.08 6.05
N ALA A 214 -11.15 -7.83 7.10
CA ALA A 214 -10.45 -9.11 7.03
C ALA A 214 -11.23 -10.17 7.79
N VAL A 215 -11.01 -11.43 7.42
CA VAL A 215 -11.56 -12.57 8.16
C VAL A 215 -10.44 -13.33 8.82
N GLN A 216 -10.49 -13.41 10.14
CA GLN A 216 -9.58 -14.22 10.93
C GLN A 216 -10.03 -15.67 10.94
N VAL A 217 -9.08 -16.59 10.75
CA VAL A 217 -9.28 -18.04 10.79
C VAL A 217 -8.28 -18.67 11.74
N ASP A 218 -8.63 -19.82 12.34
CA ASP A 218 -7.70 -20.62 13.16
C ASP A 218 -6.97 -21.71 12.34
N ALA A 219 -7.19 -21.73 11.02
CA ALA A 219 -6.41 -22.52 10.10
C ALA A 219 -4.97 -21.96 10.00
N ALA A 220 -3.97 -22.84 10.05
CA ALA A 220 -2.59 -22.41 9.90
C ALA A 220 -2.33 -21.80 8.51
N ILE A 221 -1.87 -20.55 8.49
CA ILE A 221 -1.39 -19.85 7.30
C ILE A 221 0.10 -19.58 7.49
N ASN A 222 0.92 -20.15 6.60
CA ASN A 222 2.37 -20.01 6.62
C ASN A 222 2.83 -19.30 5.34
N PHE A 223 4.07 -18.81 5.35
CA PHE A 223 4.70 -18.29 4.14
C PHE A 223 4.59 -19.27 2.97
N GLY A 224 4.21 -18.74 1.81
CA GLY A 224 3.95 -19.52 0.60
C GLY A 224 2.47 -19.86 0.36
N ASN A 225 1.65 -19.97 1.41
CA ASN A 225 0.20 -20.12 1.26
C ASN A 225 -0.50 -18.81 0.84
N SER A 226 0.12 -17.66 1.10
CA SER A 226 -0.37 -16.34 0.69
C SER A 226 -0.72 -16.32 -0.79
N GLY A 227 -1.91 -15.83 -1.11
CA GLY A 227 -2.47 -15.74 -2.45
C GLY A 227 -3.30 -16.96 -2.85
N GLY A 228 -3.21 -18.04 -2.08
CA GLY A 228 -4.02 -19.25 -2.27
C GLY A 228 -5.48 -19.06 -1.86
N PRO A 229 -6.40 -19.90 -2.37
CA PRO A 229 -7.81 -19.77 -2.05
C PRO A 229 -8.11 -20.31 -0.64
N VAL A 230 -8.97 -19.59 0.08
CA VAL A 230 -9.67 -20.12 1.26
C VAL A 230 -11.05 -20.56 0.83
N ILE A 231 -11.39 -21.81 1.10
CA ILE A 231 -12.57 -22.50 0.56
C ILE A 231 -13.51 -22.88 1.70
N SER A 232 -14.81 -22.63 1.51
CA SER A 232 -15.87 -23.23 2.33
C SER A 232 -16.85 -23.97 1.41
N GLY A 233 -17.07 -25.26 1.69
CA GLY A 233 -17.79 -26.15 0.78
C GLY A 233 -17.05 -26.32 -0.55
N ASP A 234 -17.59 -25.76 -1.63
CA ASP A 234 -17.04 -25.79 -2.98
C ASP A 234 -16.72 -24.38 -3.55
N LYS A 235 -16.75 -23.34 -2.70
CA LYS A 235 -16.57 -21.94 -3.11
C LYS A 235 -15.42 -21.27 -2.38
N VAL A 236 -14.77 -20.34 -3.06
CA VAL A 236 -13.75 -19.46 -2.48
C VAL A 236 -14.44 -18.40 -1.64
N VAL A 237 -14.12 -18.35 -0.36
CA VAL A 237 -14.61 -17.36 0.61
C VAL A 237 -13.57 -16.28 0.95
N GLY A 238 -12.34 -16.45 0.49
CA GLY A 238 -11.30 -15.43 0.57
C GLY A 238 -9.98 -15.85 -0.09
N VAL A 239 -9.01 -14.93 -0.06
CA VAL A 239 -7.60 -15.18 -0.43
C VAL A 239 -6.77 -15.19 0.85
N ALA A 240 -5.99 -16.25 1.06
CA ALA A 240 -5.12 -16.35 2.22
C ALA A 240 -4.11 -15.20 2.22
N MET A 241 -3.98 -14.52 3.36
CA MET A 241 -3.09 -13.38 3.54
C MET A 241 -2.27 -13.57 4.81
N GLN A 242 -1.05 -13.03 4.82
CA GLN A 242 -0.21 -13.03 6.01
C GLN A 242 -0.67 -11.97 7.01
N SER A 243 -0.69 -12.29 8.31
CA SER A 243 -0.76 -11.27 9.36
C SER A 243 0.56 -10.52 9.52
N GLY A 244 0.51 -9.22 9.80
CA GLY A 244 1.68 -8.46 10.25
C GLY A 244 2.21 -8.91 11.63
N PHE A 245 1.42 -9.71 12.36
CA PHE A 245 1.76 -10.28 13.66
C PHE A 245 2.11 -11.77 13.54
N PHE A 246 3.29 -12.17 14.01
CA PHE A 246 3.66 -13.58 14.16
C PHE A 246 3.04 -14.16 15.44
N THR A 247 1.74 -14.39 15.41
CA THR A 247 1.01 -15.08 16.48
C THR A 247 0.61 -16.48 16.02
N GLU A 248 0.88 -17.48 16.85
CA GLU A 248 0.51 -18.86 16.54
C GLU A 248 -1.02 -19.02 16.37
N ASN A 249 -1.44 -19.85 15.42
CA ASN A 249 -2.85 -20.21 15.15
C ASN A 249 -3.77 -19.02 14.83
N ILE A 250 -3.23 -17.94 14.26
CA ILE A 250 -4.02 -16.83 13.73
C ILE A 250 -3.64 -16.65 12.27
N GLY A 251 -4.57 -16.95 11.37
CA GLY A 251 -4.50 -16.64 9.95
C GLY A 251 -5.51 -15.56 9.57
N TYR A 252 -5.25 -14.83 8.50
CA TYR A 252 -6.22 -13.90 7.91
C TYR A 252 -6.48 -14.23 6.45
N MET A 253 -7.64 -13.83 5.97
CA MET A 253 -7.96 -13.84 4.55
C MET A 253 -8.61 -12.54 4.13
N ILE A 254 -8.31 -12.16 2.89
CA ILE A 254 -8.99 -11.09 2.15
C ILE A 254 -10.34 -11.65 1.70
N PRO A 255 -11.46 -11.13 2.21
CA PRO A 255 -12.75 -11.77 1.98
C PRO A 255 -13.35 -11.43 0.61
N THR A 256 -14.35 -12.21 0.20
CA THR A 256 -15.01 -12.04 -1.10
C THR A 256 -15.58 -10.66 -1.41
N PRO A 257 -16.05 -9.82 -0.47
CA PRO A 257 -16.43 -8.44 -0.80
C PRO A 257 -15.27 -7.61 -1.36
N ILE A 258 -14.07 -7.72 -0.76
CA ILE A 258 -12.86 -7.03 -1.24
C ILE A 258 -12.39 -7.61 -2.58
N ILE A 259 -12.45 -8.93 -2.74
CA ILE A 259 -12.14 -9.57 -4.03
C ILE A 259 -13.08 -9.06 -5.13
N ARG A 260 -14.38 -8.95 -4.84
CA ARG A 260 -15.38 -8.46 -5.81
C ARG A 260 -15.18 -6.99 -6.13
N HIS A 261 -14.83 -6.18 -5.13
CA HIS A 261 -14.48 -4.77 -5.32
C HIS A 261 -13.30 -4.65 -6.29
N PHE A 262 -12.18 -5.34 -6.02
CA PHE A 262 -11.01 -5.33 -6.92
C PHE A 262 -11.32 -5.83 -8.33
N LEU A 263 -12.08 -6.93 -8.48
CA LEU A 263 -12.45 -7.44 -9.80
C LEU A 263 -13.40 -6.50 -10.56
N LYS A 264 -14.19 -5.70 -9.85
CA LYS A 264 -15.10 -4.71 -10.42
C LYS A 264 -14.34 -3.46 -10.87
N ASP A 265 -13.42 -2.98 -10.03
CA ASP A 265 -12.51 -1.85 -10.28
C ASP A 265 -11.82 -2.00 -11.65
N ILE A 266 -11.25 -3.18 -11.90
CA ILE A 266 -10.48 -3.47 -13.11
C ILE A 266 -11.29 -3.77 -14.38
N GLU A 267 -12.62 -3.70 -14.35
CA GLU A 267 -13.45 -4.01 -15.53
C GLU A 267 -13.25 -3.00 -16.67
N ASP A 268 -12.94 -1.75 -16.36
CA ASP A 268 -12.69 -0.69 -17.34
C ASP A 268 -11.22 -0.61 -17.81
N GLY A 269 -10.38 -1.48 -17.24
CA GLY A 269 -8.95 -1.54 -17.52
C GLY A 269 -8.08 -0.63 -16.65
N LYS A 270 -8.60 -0.08 -15.56
CA LYS A 270 -7.86 0.72 -14.58
C LYS A 270 -7.97 0.10 -13.19
N GLN A 271 -7.06 0.47 -12.29
CA GLN A 271 -7.13 0.08 -10.89
C GLN A 271 -7.15 1.39 -10.10
N ASP A 272 -8.33 1.76 -9.61
CA ASP A 272 -8.59 3.07 -9.03
C ASP A 272 -8.52 3.06 -7.49
N GLY A 273 -8.80 1.92 -6.84
CA GLY A 273 -8.60 1.73 -5.40
C GLY A 273 -9.81 2.09 -4.51
N PHE A 274 -9.55 2.40 -3.24
CA PHE A 274 -10.60 2.64 -2.23
C PHE A 274 -10.81 4.14 -1.94
N GLY A 275 -12.02 4.63 -2.17
CA GLY A 275 -12.34 6.04 -1.98
C GLY A 275 -12.51 6.47 -0.53
N PHE A 276 -12.28 7.77 -0.29
CA PHE A 276 -12.43 8.39 1.03
C PHE A 276 -13.34 9.62 0.96
N PRO A 277 -14.35 9.76 1.86
CA PRO A 277 -15.27 10.88 1.80
C PRO A 277 -14.65 12.22 2.24
N GLY A 278 -13.48 12.22 2.88
CA GLY A 278 -12.76 13.45 3.19
C GLY A 278 -12.91 14.01 4.61
N PHE A 279 -13.30 13.21 5.61
CA PHE A 279 -13.46 13.70 6.99
C PHE A 279 -13.01 12.67 8.04
N LEU A 280 -12.65 13.16 9.24
CA LEU A 280 -12.39 12.34 10.43
C LEU A 280 -13.43 12.58 11.50
N VAL A 281 -13.66 11.53 12.28
CA VAL A 281 -14.74 11.41 13.26
C VAL A 281 -14.22 10.94 14.61
N GLN A 282 -14.96 11.27 15.67
CA GLN A 282 -14.71 10.77 17.03
C GLN A 282 -15.98 10.13 17.61
N SER A 283 -15.78 9.12 18.47
CA SER A 283 -16.86 8.46 19.22
C SER A 283 -17.66 9.45 20.07
N MET A 284 -18.97 9.21 20.17
CA MET A 284 -19.91 9.95 21.01
C MET A 284 -20.45 9.12 22.20
N GLU A 285 -19.69 8.13 22.67
CA GLU A 285 -20.09 7.32 23.84
C GLU A 285 -20.23 8.14 25.13
N ASN A 286 -19.49 9.24 25.25
CA ASN A 286 -19.59 10.16 26.38
C ASN A 286 -20.97 10.86 26.43
N PRO A 287 -21.80 10.61 27.46
CA PRO A 287 -23.12 11.23 27.58
C PRO A 287 -23.10 12.76 27.68
N ALA A 288 -22.00 13.37 28.15
CA ALA A 288 -21.86 14.83 28.17
C ALA A 288 -21.73 15.40 26.75
N MET A 289 -21.05 14.71 25.84
CA MET A 289 -20.95 15.12 24.43
C MET A 289 -22.33 15.08 23.78
N ARG A 290 -23.08 13.98 23.93
CA ARG A 290 -24.44 13.88 23.36
C ARG A 290 -25.38 14.97 23.89
N ARG A 291 -25.35 15.25 25.20
CA ARG A 291 -26.13 16.36 25.78
C ARG A 291 -25.71 17.73 25.24
N LYS A 292 -24.41 17.97 25.02
CA LYS A 292 -23.90 19.23 24.46
C LYS A 292 -24.42 19.49 23.05
N TYR A 293 -24.60 18.44 22.25
CA TYR A 293 -25.14 18.51 20.89
C TYR A 293 -26.65 18.21 20.81
N ASN A 294 -27.35 18.12 21.94
CA ASN A 294 -28.78 17.84 22.05
C ASN A 294 -29.26 16.61 21.27
N LEU A 295 -28.48 15.53 21.24
CA LEU A 295 -28.97 14.27 20.69
C LEU A 295 -30.04 13.69 21.61
N ASP A 296 -31.14 13.23 21.01
CA ASP A 296 -32.12 12.38 21.68
C ASP A 296 -31.42 11.08 22.15
N ASP A 297 -31.90 10.47 23.25
CA ASP A 297 -31.43 9.17 23.74
C ASP A 297 -31.60 8.05 22.70
N LYS A 298 -32.49 8.24 21.71
CA LYS A 298 -32.70 7.33 20.57
C LYS A 298 -31.76 7.57 19.40
N GLN A 299 -31.02 8.68 19.40
CA GLN A 299 -30.07 9.01 18.35
C GLN A 299 -28.68 8.50 18.72
N THR A 300 -27.99 7.96 17.73
CA THR A 300 -26.60 7.54 17.83
C THR A 300 -25.83 8.09 16.64
N GLY A 301 -24.51 8.22 16.79
CA GLY A 301 -23.68 8.69 15.71
C GLY A 301 -22.27 9.06 16.16
N ILE A 302 -21.51 9.62 15.21
CA ILE A 302 -20.10 9.99 15.40
C ILE A 302 -19.89 11.45 15.00
N LEU A 303 -19.06 12.15 15.76
CA LEU A 303 -18.85 13.59 15.63
C LEU A 303 -17.71 13.90 14.67
N VAL A 304 -17.99 14.67 13.62
CA VAL A 304 -16.97 15.16 12.68
C VAL A 304 -16.08 16.19 13.37
N HIS A 305 -14.76 15.95 13.37
CA HIS A 305 -13.78 16.86 13.98
C HIS A 305 -12.69 17.37 13.02
N LYS A 306 -12.55 16.77 11.83
CA LYS A 306 -11.63 17.25 10.79
C LYS A 306 -12.25 17.01 9.42
N ILE A 307 -12.00 17.93 8.49
CA ILE A 307 -12.36 17.80 7.08
C ILE A 307 -11.09 18.07 6.27
N TYR A 308 -10.83 17.23 5.28
CA TYR A 308 -9.69 17.36 4.38
C TYR A 308 -10.03 18.36 3.27
N PRO A 309 -9.12 19.31 2.94
CA PRO A 309 -9.30 20.21 1.81
C PRO A 309 -9.42 19.46 0.49
N ASN A 310 -10.10 20.06 -0.49
CA ASN A 310 -10.32 19.51 -1.84
C ASN A 310 -10.95 18.11 -1.84
N SER A 311 -11.73 17.79 -0.80
CA SER A 311 -12.38 16.49 -0.63
C SER A 311 -13.89 16.57 -0.89
N PRO A 312 -14.57 15.44 -1.11
CA PRO A 312 -16.02 15.40 -1.32
C PRO A 312 -16.80 16.08 -0.18
N ALA A 313 -16.26 16.04 1.04
CA ALA A 313 -16.86 16.60 2.24
C ALA A 313 -16.68 18.12 2.40
N GLU A 314 -15.65 18.74 1.83
CA GLU A 314 -15.19 20.11 2.14
C GLU A 314 -16.32 21.16 2.17
N ASN A 315 -17.25 21.09 1.23
CA ASN A 315 -18.35 22.04 1.09
C ASN A 315 -19.73 21.50 1.51
N LYS A 316 -19.80 20.25 1.98
CA LYS A 316 -21.06 19.54 2.28
C LYS A 316 -21.19 19.19 3.76
N ILE A 317 -20.09 18.82 4.39
CA ILE A 317 -19.97 18.50 5.82
C ILE A 317 -19.31 19.68 6.54
N LYS A 318 -19.58 19.82 7.84
CA LYS A 318 -18.97 20.81 8.73
C LYS A 318 -18.44 20.13 9.98
N VAL A 319 -17.33 20.66 10.52
CA VAL A 319 -16.87 20.28 11.86
C VAL A 319 -17.99 20.57 12.86
N GLY A 320 -18.32 19.58 13.69
CA GLY A 320 -19.47 19.65 14.59
C GLY A 320 -20.71 18.90 14.10
N ASP A 321 -20.77 18.51 12.83
CA ASP A 321 -21.81 17.61 12.33
C ASP A 321 -21.70 16.24 12.98
N ILE A 322 -22.83 15.57 13.16
CA ILE A 322 -22.87 14.21 13.69
C ILE A 322 -23.40 13.29 12.61
N ILE A 323 -22.56 12.36 12.15
CA ILE A 323 -22.98 11.36 11.17
C ILE A 323 -23.78 10.29 11.91
N THR A 324 -25.03 10.09 11.51
CA THR A 324 -25.96 9.14 12.14
C THR A 324 -26.21 7.92 11.27
N HIS A 325 -26.08 8.04 9.95
CA HIS A 325 -26.24 6.91 9.03
C HIS A 325 -25.26 6.95 7.86
N VAL A 326 -24.89 5.77 7.37
CA VAL A 326 -24.21 5.53 6.08
C VAL A 326 -25.04 4.56 5.26
N ASP A 327 -25.40 4.92 4.04
CA ASP A 327 -26.29 4.16 3.15
C ASP A 327 -27.57 3.64 3.81
N GLY A 328 -28.16 4.47 4.68
CA GLY A 328 -29.38 4.16 5.43
C GLY A 328 -29.16 3.26 6.66
N LEU A 329 -27.94 2.81 6.93
CA LEU A 329 -27.58 2.00 8.09
C LEU A 329 -27.20 2.89 9.28
N ALA A 330 -27.80 2.64 10.44
CA ALA A 330 -27.60 3.44 11.64
C ALA A 330 -26.20 3.23 12.24
N ILE A 331 -25.48 4.33 12.46
CA ILE A 331 -24.15 4.37 13.06
C ILE A 331 -24.27 4.55 14.57
N GLN A 332 -23.70 3.61 15.32
CA GLN A 332 -23.65 3.63 16.77
C GLN A 332 -22.64 4.67 17.29
N ASN A 333 -22.74 5.00 18.58
CA ASN A 333 -21.88 6.02 19.21
C ASN A 333 -20.38 5.70 19.15
N ASN A 334 -20.01 4.43 19.00
CA ASN A 334 -18.61 3.99 18.86
C ASN A 334 -18.14 3.92 17.39
N GLY A 335 -18.95 4.37 16.42
CA GLY A 335 -18.63 4.34 14.99
C GLY A 335 -18.91 3.00 14.29
N THR A 336 -19.60 2.07 14.95
CA THR A 336 -19.96 0.78 14.35
C THR A 336 -21.37 0.78 13.78
N VAL A 337 -21.63 -0.12 12.84
CA VAL A 337 -22.92 -0.37 12.20
C VAL A 337 -23.24 -1.85 12.39
N GLU A 338 -24.52 -2.18 12.61
CA GLU A 338 -24.95 -3.58 12.68
C GLU A 338 -24.69 -4.24 11.31
N PHE A 339 -23.84 -5.25 11.33
CA PHE A 339 -23.37 -5.98 10.15
C PHE A 339 -24.22 -7.24 9.90
N ARG A 340 -24.51 -7.96 11.00
CA ARG A 340 -25.40 -9.11 11.09
C ARG A 340 -26.10 -9.05 12.45
N PRO A 341 -27.17 -9.84 12.70
CA PRO A 341 -27.85 -9.81 13.99
C PRO A 341 -26.88 -9.99 15.18
N GLY A 342 -26.65 -8.92 15.94
CA GLY A 342 -25.72 -8.91 17.08
C GLY A 342 -24.23 -8.83 16.75
N GLU A 343 -23.83 -8.71 15.47
CA GLU A 343 -22.45 -8.45 15.05
C GLU A 343 -22.34 -7.03 14.48
N TYR A 344 -21.30 -6.30 14.90
CA TYR A 344 -21.09 -4.91 14.51
C TYR A 344 -19.72 -4.76 13.85
N ILE A 345 -19.64 -3.91 12.82
CA ILE A 345 -18.40 -3.58 12.12
C ILE A 345 -18.25 -2.06 12.02
N ASP A 346 -17.02 -1.57 11.88
CA ASP A 346 -16.77 -0.16 11.65
C ASP A 346 -17.52 0.36 10.42
N TYR A 347 -18.15 1.55 10.53
CA TYR A 347 -18.99 2.13 9.48
C TYR A 347 -18.25 2.33 8.15
N THR A 348 -16.93 2.52 8.19
CA THR A 348 -16.12 2.70 6.98
C THR A 348 -16.13 1.47 6.08
N HIS A 349 -16.43 0.27 6.60
CA HIS A 349 -16.62 -0.91 5.77
C HIS A 349 -17.64 -0.67 4.64
N TYR A 350 -18.74 0.04 4.94
CA TYR A 350 -19.77 0.32 3.94
C TYR A 350 -19.36 1.40 2.94
N ILE A 351 -18.37 2.24 3.28
CA ILE A 351 -17.74 3.17 2.34
C ILE A 351 -16.81 2.39 1.40
N ASP A 352 -15.99 1.48 1.96
CA ASP A 352 -15.01 0.68 1.22
C ASP A 352 -15.64 -0.23 0.15
N LEU A 353 -16.96 -0.49 0.22
CA LEU A 353 -17.68 -1.28 -0.79
C LEU A 353 -17.99 -0.52 -2.08
N HIS A 354 -17.89 0.82 -2.07
CA HIS A 354 -18.12 1.67 -3.25
C HIS A 354 -16.87 1.77 -4.12
N GLN A 355 -17.09 1.91 -5.42
CA GLN A 355 -16.05 2.25 -6.39
C GLN A 355 -15.78 3.77 -6.40
N LEU A 356 -14.62 4.19 -6.89
CA LEU A 356 -14.40 5.60 -7.20
C LEU A 356 -15.41 6.08 -8.25
N GLY A 357 -15.91 7.30 -8.08
CA GLY A 357 -17.00 7.89 -8.84
C GLY A 357 -18.41 7.58 -8.30
N GLU A 358 -18.57 6.61 -7.40
CA GLU A 358 -19.85 6.32 -6.75
C GLU A 358 -20.13 7.29 -5.59
N ALA A 359 -21.41 7.45 -5.26
CA ALA A 359 -21.87 8.36 -4.22
C ALA A 359 -22.37 7.59 -2.99
N VAL A 360 -21.76 7.86 -1.84
CA VAL A 360 -22.17 7.32 -0.54
C VAL A 360 -23.21 8.25 0.08
N GLN A 361 -24.32 7.68 0.56
CA GLN A 361 -25.37 8.44 1.22
C GLN A 361 -25.09 8.57 2.71
N PHE A 362 -25.16 9.79 3.24
CA PHE A 362 -25.02 10.07 4.66
C PHE A 362 -26.26 10.77 5.19
N GLN A 363 -26.68 10.38 6.40
CA GLN A 363 -27.56 11.19 7.22
C GLN A 363 -26.74 11.81 8.35
N ILE A 364 -26.93 13.10 8.57
CA ILE A 364 -26.26 13.86 9.61
C ILE A 364 -27.24 14.62 10.48
N VAL A 365 -26.81 14.97 11.69
CA VAL A 365 -27.45 16.00 12.53
C VAL A 365 -26.57 17.23 12.55
N ARG A 366 -27.14 18.36 12.12
CA ARG A 366 -26.51 19.69 12.14
C ARG A 366 -27.47 20.67 12.79
N GLU A 367 -27.05 21.33 13.87
CA GLU A 367 -27.88 22.32 14.59
C GLU A 367 -29.28 21.78 14.94
N ASN A 368 -29.34 20.52 15.41
CA ASN A 368 -30.57 19.77 15.73
C ASN A 368 -31.50 19.47 14.54
N GLN A 369 -31.04 19.66 13.31
CA GLN A 369 -31.76 19.29 12.09
C GLN A 369 -31.12 18.07 11.44
N VAL A 370 -31.97 17.15 10.97
CA VAL A 370 -31.54 16.02 10.15
C VAL A 370 -31.32 16.50 8.73
N VAL A 371 -30.14 16.22 8.17
CA VAL A 371 -29.77 16.54 6.79
C VAL A 371 -29.32 15.26 6.12
N GLU A 372 -29.83 15.01 4.92
CA GLU A 372 -29.37 13.94 4.04
C GLU A 372 -28.49 14.54 2.94
N LEU A 373 -27.37 13.89 2.65
CA LEU A 373 -26.43 14.33 1.63
C LEU A 373 -25.70 13.14 1.02
N ALA A 374 -25.22 13.33 -0.21
CA ALA A 374 -24.42 12.37 -0.93
C ALA A 374 -23.00 12.90 -1.14
N LEU A 375 -22.00 12.08 -0.86
CA LEU A 375 -20.58 12.36 -1.12
C LEU A 375 -20.08 11.42 -2.22
N THR A 376 -19.63 11.98 -3.33
CA THR A 376 -19.05 11.21 -4.44
C THR A 376 -17.58 10.98 -4.16
N LEU A 377 -17.14 9.74 -4.08
CA LEU A 377 -15.74 9.38 -3.87
C LEU A 377 -14.95 9.69 -5.14
N ASP A 378 -13.87 10.45 -5.05
CA ASP A 378 -13.14 11.01 -6.19
C ASP A 378 -11.69 10.49 -6.28
N LYS A 379 -11.06 10.16 -5.16
CA LYS A 379 -9.70 9.58 -5.11
C LYS A 379 -9.44 8.76 -3.84
N PRO A 380 -8.36 7.96 -3.81
CA PRO A 380 -7.97 7.21 -2.62
C PRO A 380 -7.71 8.07 -1.38
N GLY A 381 -7.96 7.52 -0.20
CA GLY A 381 -7.84 8.27 1.07
C GLY A 381 -6.44 8.80 1.35
N LYS A 382 -5.41 7.99 1.06
CA LYS A 382 -4.02 8.38 1.29
C LYS A 382 -3.53 9.47 0.34
N ASP A 383 -4.24 9.73 -0.76
CA ASP A 383 -3.91 10.82 -1.68
C ASP A 383 -4.23 12.21 -1.13
N TYR A 384 -5.03 12.28 -0.05
CA TYR A 384 -5.28 13.50 0.71
C TYR A 384 -4.18 13.84 1.72
N LEU A 385 -3.18 12.97 1.90
CA LEU A 385 -2.09 13.18 2.83
C LEU A 385 -0.89 13.84 2.14
N MET A 386 -0.19 14.67 2.90
CA MET A 386 1.06 15.32 2.49
C MET A 386 2.15 14.25 2.23
N VAL A 387 2.30 13.31 3.14
CA VAL A 387 3.20 12.17 2.99
C VAL A 387 2.47 11.08 2.22
N LYS A 388 2.96 10.79 1.00
CA LYS A 388 2.38 9.76 0.14
C LYS A 388 2.64 8.35 0.70
N PRO A 389 1.75 7.37 0.41
CA PRO A 389 1.93 5.99 0.83
C PRO A 389 3.20 5.36 0.26
N ASN A 390 3.54 4.16 0.75
CA ASN A 390 4.60 3.33 0.20
C ASN A 390 4.43 3.18 -1.32
N GLN A 391 5.54 3.30 -2.05
CA GLN A 391 5.59 3.26 -3.50
C GLN A 391 6.14 1.89 -3.94
N TYR A 392 5.41 1.22 -4.82
CA TYR A 392 5.77 -0.11 -5.34
C TYR A 392 5.99 -0.05 -6.84
N ASP A 393 6.67 -1.05 -7.41
CA ASP A 393 6.82 -1.26 -8.85
C ASP A 393 7.51 -0.10 -9.60
N LYS A 394 8.15 0.82 -8.87
CA LYS A 394 8.93 1.94 -9.42
C LYS A 394 10.22 2.19 -8.63
N GLN A 395 11.16 2.84 -9.30
CA GLN A 395 12.32 3.42 -8.64
C GLN A 395 11.86 4.60 -7.76
N PRO A 396 12.34 4.75 -6.52
CA PRO A 396 12.07 5.95 -5.73
C PRO A 396 12.64 7.20 -6.41
N ASP A 397 11.90 8.30 -6.32
CA ASP A 397 12.29 9.56 -6.95
C ASP A 397 13.44 10.20 -6.17
N TYR A 398 14.47 10.69 -6.87
CA TYR A 398 15.63 11.31 -6.24
C TYR A 398 16.36 12.27 -7.17
N PHE A 399 17.11 13.19 -6.56
CA PHE A 399 18.01 14.11 -7.25
C PHE A 399 19.27 14.33 -6.43
N ILE A 400 20.42 14.39 -7.09
CA ILE A 400 21.74 14.61 -6.50
C ILE A 400 22.33 15.87 -7.11
N PHE A 401 22.79 16.80 -6.28
CA PHE A 401 23.50 17.98 -6.73
C PHE A 401 24.66 18.30 -5.77
N GLY A 402 25.90 18.38 -6.27
CA GLY A 402 27.07 18.63 -5.41
C GLY A 402 27.29 17.54 -4.34
N GLY A 403 26.78 16.33 -4.57
CA GLY A 403 26.77 15.23 -3.60
C GLY A 403 25.65 15.26 -2.56
N PHE A 404 24.81 16.30 -2.52
CA PHE A 404 23.62 16.32 -1.66
C PHE A 404 22.50 15.52 -2.32
N VAL A 405 21.83 14.64 -1.57
CA VAL A 405 20.81 13.72 -2.06
C VAL A 405 19.44 14.14 -1.55
N PHE A 406 18.53 14.44 -2.48
CA PHE A 406 17.19 14.93 -2.21
C PHE A 406 16.14 13.91 -2.67
N MET A 407 15.08 13.78 -1.89
CA MET A 407 13.94 12.91 -2.17
C MET A 407 12.63 13.59 -1.72
N PRO A 408 11.48 13.29 -2.34
CA PRO A 408 10.20 13.59 -1.73
C PRO A 408 10.01 12.73 -0.47
N LEU A 409 9.43 13.31 0.58
CA LEU A 409 9.05 12.59 1.78
C LEU A 409 7.81 11.72 1.49
N ASN A 410 7.96 10.41 1.64
CA ASN A 410 6.88 9.44 1.56
C ASN A 410 7.02 8.43 2.70
N GLN A 411 6.07 7.50 2.80
CA GLN A 411 6.05 6.51 3.86
C GLN A 411 7.28 5.59 3.83
N ASP A 412 7.82 5.24 2.66
CA ASP A 412 9.05 4.42 2.58
C ASP A 412 10.26 5.13 3.22
N VAL A 413 10.39 6.43 2.96
CA VAL A 413 11.46 7.26 3.53
C VAL A 413 11.30 7.34 5.04
N LEU A 414 10.08 7.57 5.55
CA LEU A 414 9.80 7.57 6.99
C LEU A 414 10.10 6.22 7.63
N ASP A 415 9.62 5.12 7.06
CA ASP A 415 9.79 3.76 7.60
C ASP A 415 11.27 3.34 7.66
N THR A 416 12.12 3.92 6.80
CA THR A 416 13.56 3.67 6.78
C THR A 416 14.33 4.51 7.81
N MET A 417 13.73 5.58 8.36
CA MET A 417 14.34 6.42 9.39
C MET A 417 14.17 5.78 10.77
N ASP A 418 15.28 5.51 11.46
CA ASP A 418 15.26 4.95 12.82
C ASP A 418 16.15 5.76 13.79
N PRO A 419 15.56 6.48 14.77
CA PRO A 419 14.12 6.72 14.94
C PRO A 419 13.57 7.73 13.93
N VAL A 420 12.29 7.63 13.60
CA VAL A 420 11.59 8.66 12.82
C VAL A 420 11.54 9.98 13.62
N PRO A 421 12.02 11.11 13.07
CA PRO A 421 11.91 12.40 13.75
C PRO A 421 10.44 12.78 13.99
N PRO A 422 10.06 13.24 15.20
CA PRO A 422 8.66 13.58 15.50
C PRO A 422 8.06 14.66 14.61
N SER A 423 8.86 15.62 14.15
CA SER A 423 8.44 16.66 13.19
C SER A 423 8.03 16.04 11.85
N LEU A 424 8.80 15.07 11.34
CA LEU A 424 8.49 14.36 10.10
C LEU A 424 7.29 13.43 10.25
N ALA A 425 7.17 12.74 11.39
CA ALA A 425 6.03 11.88 11.67
C ALA A 425 4.70 12.68 11.73
N ALA A 426 4.73 13.93 12.22
CA ALA A 426 3.56 14.79 12.25
C ALA A 426 3.02 15.13 10.85
N LEU A 427 3.92 15.31 9.85
CA LEU A 427 3.56 15.61 8.47
C LEU A 427 2.72 14.49 7.83
N ALA A 428 2.85 13.24 8.29
CA ALA A 428 2.04 12.13 7.78
C ALA A 428 0.54 12.26 8.08
N GLN A 429 0.15 13.16 8.99
CA GLN A 429 -1.24 13.45 9.34
C GLN A 429 -1.76 14.76 8.72
N GLU A 430 -0.91 15.48 8.00
CA GLU A 430 -1.23 16.76 7.37
C GLU A 430 -1.77 16.57 5.95
N ALA A 431 -2.57 17.53 5.51
CA ALA A 431 -3.04 17.60 4.14
C ALA A 431 -2.16 18.56 3.33
N PRO A 432 -1.93 18.31 2.04
CA PRO A 432 -1.26 19.28 1.17
C PRO A 432 -2.10 20.57 1.04
N ASN A 433 -1.42 21.67 0.71
CA ASN A 433 -2.03 22.98 0.49
C ASN A 433 -1.36 23.71 -0.69
N ASP A 434 -1.94 24.83 -1.12
CA ASP A 434 -1.48 25.56 -2.32
C ASP A 434 0.01 25.96 -2.29
N GLU A 435 0.60 26.11 -1.11
CA GLU A 435 2.01 26.46 -0.93
C GLU A 435 2.92 25.22 -0.85
N ARG A 436 2.36 24.06 -0.44
CA ARG A 436 3.11 22.83 -0.21
C ARG A 436 2.28 21.59 -0.54
N GLN A 437 2.61 20.95 -1.65
CA GLN A 437 2.02 19.69 -2.10
C GLN A 437 2.87 18.48 -1.70
N GLU A 438 4.20 18.63 -1.69
CA GLU A 438 5.13 17.62 -1.19
C GLU A 438 6.19 18.25 -0.29
N VAL A 439 6.82 17.42 0.54
CA VAL A 439 7.95 17.79 1.39
C VAL A 439 9.22 17.28 0.74
N VAL A 440 10.19 18.14 0.48
CA VAL A 440 11.50 17.72 -0.03
C VAL A 440 12.47 17.60 1.13
N ILE A 441 13.11 16.43 1.23
CA ILE A 441 14.05 16.12 2.30
C ILE A 441 15.42 15.78 1.72
N MET A 442 16.46 16.34 2.33
CA MET A 442 17.83 15.95 2.09
C MET A 442 18.14 14.71 2.93
N THR A 443 18.08 13.54 2.30
CA THR A 443 18.18 12.25 3.00
C THR A 443 19.61 11.86 3.32
N LYS A 444 20.58 12.37 2.54
CA LYS A 444 21.99 12.00 2.65
C LYS A 444 22.90 13.01 1.99
N VAL A 445 24.16 13.05 2.43
CA VAL A 445 25.27 13.70 1.72
C VAL A 445 26.28 12.64 1.30
N LEU A 446 26.78 12.74 0.07
CA LEU A 446 27.87 11.94 -0.49
C LEU A 446 29.19 12.71 -0.29
N PRO A 447 30.05 12.29 0.67
CA PRO A 447 31.23 13.07 1.02
C PRO A 447 32.16 13.45 -0.14
N ALA A 448 32.36 14.76 -0.27
CA ALA A 448 33.23 15.39 -1.23
C ALA A 448 33.82 16.69 -0.64
N ASP A 449 34.83 17.24 -1.30
CA ASP A 449 35.45 18.47 -0.85
C ASP A 449 34.51 19.69 -0.97
N ILE A 450 33.58 19.68 -1.92
CA ILE A 450 32.56 20.74 -2.12
C ILE A 450 31.51 20.81 -1.00
N ASN A 451 31.23 19.70 -0.31
CA ASN A 451 30.20 19.62 0.73
C ASN A 451 30.81 19.42 2.12
N LYS A 452 32.00 19.98 2.33
CA LYS A 452 32.69 19.96 3.61
C LYS A 452 31.81 20.55 4.72
N ASP A 453 31.91 19.95 5.90
CA ASP A 453 31.14 20.28 7.11
C ASP A 453 29.64 19.91 7.05
N HIS A 454 29.12 19.43 5.90
CA HIS A 454 27.73 18.98 5.74
C HIS A 454 27.55 17.44 5.74
N HIS A 455 28.61 16.67 5.99
CA HIS A 455 28.58 15.21 5.84
C HIS A 455 27.59 14.48 6.76
N ASP A 456 27.28 15.09 7.91
CA ASP A 456 26.37 14.56 8.92
C ASP A 456 24.95 15.18 8.79
N ASP A 457 24.73 16.05 7.81
CA ASP A 457 23.43 16.67 7.56
C ASP A 457 22.51 15.64 6.91
N ILE A 458 21.65 15.03 7.73
CA ILE A 458 20.67 14.01 7.29
C ILE A 458 19.28 14.40 7.76
N GLY A 459 18.29 14.20 6.90
CA GLY A 459 16.89 14.44 7.22
C GLY A 459 16.49 15.92 7.29
N LEU A 460 17.26 16.81 6.65
CA LEU A 460 16.91 18.23 6.57
C LEU A 460 15.74 18.45 5.60
N VAL A 461 14.66 19.06 6.08
CA VAL A 461 13.54 19.48 5.25
C VAL A 461 13.91 20.79 4.57
N ILE A 462 13.84 20.83 3.24
CA ILE A 462 14.13 22.04 2.47
C ILE A 462 12.82 22.79 2.21
N GLU A 463 12.83 24.10 2.45
CA GLU A 463 11.68 24.99 2.27
C GLU A 463 11.88 25.98 1.13
N LYS A 464 13.12 26.39 0.86
CA LYS A 464 13.44 27.37 -0.19
C LYS A 464 14.69 27.02 -0.98
N VAL A 465 14.69 27.47 -2.23
CA VAL A 465 15.86 27.52 -3.11
C VAL A 465 16.07 28.97 -3.53
N ASN A 466 17.25 29.53 -3.25
CA ASN A 466 17.61 30.92 -3.55
C ASN A 466 16.61 31.95 -3.00
N GLY A 467 16.05 31.67 -1.82
CA GLY A 467 15.07 32.54 -1.15
C GLY A 467 13.63 32.39 -1.66
N GLU A 468 13.38 31.51 -2.63
CA GLU A 468 12.04 31.25 -3.17
C GLU A 468 11.48 29.90 -2.72
N HIS A 469 10.21 29.87 -2.36
CA HIS A 469 9.47 28.64 -2.06
C HIS A 469 9.19 27.82 -3.33
N PHE A 470 9.01 26.51 -3.15
CA PHE A 470 8.56 25.56 -4.16
C PHE A 470 7.44 24.69 -3.58
N THR A 471 6.62 24.09 -4.45
CA THR A 471 5.40 23.38 -4.03
C THR A 471 5.60 21.88 -3.90
N ASP A 472 6.53 21.30 -4.67
CA ASP A 472 6.69 19.87 -4.85
C ASP A 472 8.13 19.49 -5.26
N PHE A 473 8.42 18.20 -5.36
CA PHE A 473 9.78 17.74 -5.68
C PHE A 473 10.23 18.13 -7.09
N ASN A 474 9.31 18.17 -8.06
CA ASN A 474 9.64 18.56 -9.43
C ASN A 474 9.98 20.06 -9.52
N SER A 475 9.20 20.94 -8.89
CA SER A 475 9.47 22.37 -8.85
C SER A 475 10.76 22.70 -8.07
N PHE A 476 11.07 21.95 -7.01
CA PHE A 476 12.38 21.99 -6.35
C PHE A 476 13.52 21.67 -7.32
N TYR A 477 13.42 20.55 -8.03
CA TYR A 477 14.40 20.12 -9.02
C TYR A 477 14.59 21.17 -10.13
N GLU A 478 13.49 21.68 -10.69
CA GLU A 478 13.51 22.68 -11.76
C GLU A 478 14.21 23.98 -11.32
N LYS A 479 13.98 24.44 -10.08
CA LYS A 479 14.66 25.62 -9.53
C LYS A 479 16.18 25.43 -9.48
N ILE A 480 16.66 24.26 -9.04
CA ILE A 480 18.10 23.98 -8.98
C ILE A 480 18.68 23.78 -10.39
N ASN A 481 17.97 23.07 -11.27
CA ASN A 481 18.48 22.73 -12.60
C ASN A 481 18.53 23.96 -13.53
N HIS A 482 17.60 24.89 -13.39
CA HIS A 482 17.47 26.06 -14.28
C HIS A 482 17.99 27.38 -13.71
N THR A 483 18.41 27.44 -12.44
CA THR A 483 19.04 28.65 -11.92
C THR A 483 20.35 28.96 -12.66
N GLU A 484 20.60 30.25 -12.89
CA GLU A 484 21.86 30.79 -13.40
C GLU A 484 22.69 31.48 -12.30
N ASP A 485 22.18 31.50 -11.06
CA ASP A 485 22.88 32.09 -9.93
C ASP A 485 24.20 31.36 -9.66
N ALA A 486 25.21 32.10 -9.20
CA ALA A 486 26.51 31.53 -8.86
C ALA A 486 26.42 30.50 -7.72
N PHE A 487 25.47 30.70 -6.80
CA PHE A 487 25.24 29.84 -5.65
C PHE A 487 23.81 29.30 -5.66
N VAL A 488 23.68 28.04 -5.29
CA VAL A 488 22.40 27.43 -4.88
C VAL A 488 22.35 27.50 -3.36
N VAL A 489 21.41 28.27 -2.82
CA VAL A 489 21.17 28.44 -1.40
C VAL A 489 19.90 27.67 -1.03
N LEU A 490 20.07 26.58 -0.31
CA LEU A 490 18.97 25.79 0.24
C LEU A 490 18.73 26.25 1.67
N GLU A 491 17.48 26.57 2.02
CA GLU A 491 17.08 26.97 3.38
C GLU A 491 16.15 25.91 3.95
N ALA A 492 16.48 25.43 5.15
CA ALA A 492 15.66 24.50 5.92
C ALA A 492 14.57 25.23 6.73
N ASP A 493 13.68 24.46 7.35
CA ASP A 493 12.56 24.96 8.15
C ASP A 493 12.97 25.78 9.39
N ASP A 494 14.14 25.48 9.97
CA ASP A 494 14.73 26.22 11.09
C ASP A 494 15.65 27.39 10.67
N GLY A 495 15.78 27.64 9.36
CA GLY A 495 16.65 28.66 8.78
C GLY A 495 18.09 28.23 8.60
N TYR A 496 18.44 26.96 8.86
CA TYR A 496 19.74 26.39 8.49
C TYR A 496 19.94 26.46 6.98
N GLN A 497 21.14 26.82 6.53
CA GLN A 497 21.44 27.03 5.12
C GLN A 497 22.54 26.09 4.63
N VAL A 498 22.28 25.50 3.46
CA VAL A 498 23.29 24.79 2.66
C VAL A 498 23.57 25.64 1.42
N ILE A 499 24.81 26.10 1.26
CA ILE A 499 25.23 26.96 0.15
C ILE A 499 26.16 26.15 -0.75
N ILE A 500 25.81 26.03 -2.02
CA ILE A 500 26.51 25.22 -3.00
C ILE A 500 26.99 26.13 -4.13
N ASP A 501 28.29 26.17 -4.41
CA ASP A 501 28.80 26.80 -5.63
C ASP A 501 28.34 25.98 -6.85
N ARG A 502 27.53 26.61 -7.70
CA ARG A 502 26.86 25.94 -8.80
C ARG A 502 27.85 25.42 -9.84
N GLN A 503 28.85 26.23 -10.20
CA GLN A 503 29.82 25.84 -11.22
C GLN A 503 30.71 24.71 -10.69
N GLU A 504 31.17 24.82 -9.44
CA GLU A 504 31.96 23.78 -8.80
C GLU A 504 31.17 22.47 -8.68
N ALA A 505 29.88 22.54 -8.34
CA ALA A 505 29.00 21.37 -8.27
C ALA A 505 28.89 20.67 -9.63
N LEU A 506 28.61 21.42 -10.70
CA LEU A 506 28.53 20.87 -12.06
C LEU A 506 29.85 20.24 -12.51
N GLU A 507 30.99 20.87 -12.20
CA GLU A 507 32.32 20.36 -12.53
C GLU A 507 32.67 19.08 -11.77
N LYS A 508 32.33 18.99 -10.47
CA LYS A 508 32.71 17.87 -9.60
C LYS A 508 31.70 16.72 -9.59
N GLN A 509 30.45 16.98 -9.94
CA GLN A 509 29.36 15.99 -9.92
C GLN A 509 29.75 14.65 -10.59
N PRO A 510 30.31 14.61 -11.82
CA PRO A 510 30.66 13.32 -12.44
C PRO A 510 31.67 12.50 -11.63
N ALA A 511 32.65 13.17 -11.00
CA ALA A 511 33.65 12.51 -10.16
C ALA A 511 33.06 12.01 -8.83
N ILE A 512 32.12 12.75 -8.25
CA ILE A 512 31.37 12.33 -7.05
C ILE A 512 30.56 11.07 -7.38
N LEU A 513 29.72 11.12 -8.43
CA LEU A 513 28.90 9.97 -8.83
C LEU A 513 29.75 8.73 -9.11
N ALA A 514 30.85 8.89 -9.86
CA ALA A 514 31.78 7.80 -10.16
C ALA A 514 32.40 7.19 -8.90
N ARG A 515 32.77 8.01 -7.90
CA ARG A 515 33.33 7.53 -6.62
C ARG A 515 32.36 6.64 -5.86
N TYR A 516 31.06 6.95 -5.93
CA TYR A 516 29.99 6.23 -5.23
C TYR A 516 29.30 5.16 -6.09
N GLY A 517 29.76 4.94 -7.33
CA GLY A 517 29.17 3.95 -8.24
C GLY A 517 27.76 4.30 -8.71
N ILE A 518 27.44 5.59 -8.78
CA ILE A 518 26.11 6.10 -9.14
C ILE A 518 26.10 6.43 -10.64
N ASN A 519 25.16 5.84 -11.37
CA ASN A 519 25.10 5.98 -12.83
C ASN A 519 24.34 7.21 -13.33
N ALA A 520 23.44 7.76 -12.51
CA ALA A 520 22.65 8.95 -12.83
C ALA A 520 22.48 9.78 -11.56
N ASP A 521 22.46 11.10 -11.69
CA ASP A 521 22.22 12.01 -10.58
C ASP A 521 20.74 12.18 -10.25
N ARG A 522 19.83 11.59 -11.04
CA ARG A 522 18.39 11.73 -10.83
C ARG A 522 17.64 10.47 -11.23
N SER A 523 16.42 10.32 -10.72
CA SER A 523 15.51 9.23 -11.08
C SER A 523 15.03 9.35 -12.54
N LYS A 524 14.54 8.24 -13.09
CA LYS A 524 14.21 8.12 -14.53
C LYS A 524 13.05 9.02 -14.96
N ASP A 525 12.09 9.24 -14.07
CA ASP A 525 10.94 10.15 -14.26
C ASP A 525 11.41 11.59 -14.52
N LEU A 526 12.35 12.11 -13.71
CA LEU A 526 12.94 13.44 -13.90
C LEU A 526 13.70 13.55 -15.24
N LEU A 527 14.45 12.51 -15.62
CA LEU A 527 15.12 12.45 -16.94
C LEU A 527 14.13 12.49 -18.10
N SER A 528 12.97 11.84 -17.94
CA SER A 528 11.94 11.76 -18.97
C SER A 528 11.21 13.09 -19.18
N ASN A 529 10.95 13.83 -18.10
CA ASN A 529 10.33 15.15 -18.13
C ASN A 529 11.24 16.16 -18.85
N GLU A 530 12.53 16.17 -18.53
CA GLU A 530 13.51 17.02 -19.21
C GLU A 530 13.61 16.69 -20.71
N THR A 531 13.58 15.40 -21.07
CA THR A 531 13.61 14.98 -22.48
C THR A 531 12.35 15.44 -23.25
N GLN A 532 11.17 15.35 -22.63
CA GLN A 532 9.93 15.82 -23.24
C GLN A 532 9.88 17.35 -23.36
N GLN A 533 10.34 18.07 -22.34
CA GLN A 533 10.41 19.52 -22.33
C GLN A 533 11.43 20.05 -23.36
N ASN A 534 12.60 19.43 -23.45
CA ASN A 534 13.60 19.73 -24.47
C ASN A 534 13.10 19.46 -25.90
N ARG A 535 12.28 18.42 -26.10
CA ARG A 535 11.57 18.21 -27.39
C ARG A 535 10.56 19.32 -27.69
N ARG A 536 9.73 19.73 -26.71
CA ARG A 536 8.77 20.83 -26.89
C ARG A 536 9.47 22.17 -27.17
N LEU A 537 10.60 22.44 -26.53
CA LEU A 537 11.43 23.63 -26.77
C LEU A 537 12.13 23.58 -28.13
N ALA A 538 12.57 22.40 -28.58
CA ALA A 538 13.16 22.20 -29.92
C ALA A 538 12.12 22.29 -31.05
N GLU A 539 10.87 21.91 -30.78
CA GLU A 539 9.73 21.97 -31.73
C GLU A 539 9.00 23.32 -31.70
N SER A 540 9.32 24.21 -30.76
CA SER A 540 8.82 25.58 -30.75
C SER A 540 9.41 26.36 -31.93
N PRO A 541 8.59 26.96 -32.83
CA PRO A 541 9.10 27.67 -33.99
C PRO A 541 9.94 28.86 -33.52
N LYS A 542 11.23 28.86 -33.87
CA LYS A 542 12.15 29.98 -33.64
C LYS A 542 11.46 31.27 -34.07
N ALA A 543 11.27 32.19 -33.13
CA ALA A 543 10.71 33.50 -33.38
C ALA A 543 11.43 34.14 -34.58
N ASN A 544 10.63 34.54 -35.58
CA ASN A 544 11.09 35.15 -36.82
C ASN A 544 12.07 36.29 -36.52
N THR A 545 13.29 36.15 -37.04
CA THR A 545 14.18 37.27 -37.35
C THR A 545 13.42 38.24 -38.27
N PRO A 546 13.45 39.57 -38.05
CA PRO A 546 12.68 40.48 -38.89
C PRO A 546 13.27 40.49 -40.29
N ALA A 547 12.58 39.86 -41.23
CA ALA A 547 12.88 39.94 -42.64
C ALA A 547 12.68 41.37 -43.13
N THR A 548 13.72 41.88 -43.79
CA THR A 548 13.81 43.17 -44.45
C THR A 548 12.61 43.38 -45.38
N GLN A 549 11.92 44.51 -45.25
CA GLN A 549 10.77 44.88 -46.08
C GLN A 549 11.08 44.76 -47.57
N SER A 550 10.39 43.85 -48.26
CA SER A 550 10.46 43.72 -49.72
C SER A 550 9.73 44.89 -50.39
N GLN A 551 10.29 45.37 -51.50
CA GLN A 551 9.87 46.55 -52.26
C GLN A 551 8.44 46.50 -52.85
N SER A 552 7.65 45.44 -52.62
CA SER A 552 6.30 45.32 -53.17
C SER A 552 5.21 46.07 -52.37
N GLU A 553 5.50 46.51 -51.14
CA GLU A 553 4.55 47.32 -50.34
C GLU A 553 4.68 48.84 -50.61
N ARG A 554 5.76 49.28 -51.27
CA ARG A 554 5.93 50.70 -51.66
C ARG A 554 5.09 51.11 -52.86
N GLU A 555 4.66 50.17 -53.71
CA GLU A 555 3.85 50.49 -54.90
C GLU A 555 2.33 50.45 -54.64
N LYS A 556 1.87 49.81 -53.56
CA LYS A 556 0.44 49.83 -53.18
C LYS A 556 0.01 51.11 -52.44
N ASN A 557 0.96 51.85 -51.85
CA ASN A 557 0.66 53.10 -51.13
C ASN A 557 0.81 54.40 -51.95
N GLN A 558 1.22 54.30 -53.22
CA GLN A 558 1.22 55.44 -54.16
C GLN A 558 -0.07 55.57 -54.99
N ASN A 559 -0.89 54.51 -55.09
CA ASN A 559 -2.18 54.56 -55.81
C ASN A 559 -3.41 54.86 -54.93
N ALA A 560 -3.23 55.04 -53.61
CA ALA A 560 -4.30 55.42 -52.69
C ALA A 560 -4.33 56.92 -52.33
N LYS A 561 -3.46 57.75 -52.95
CA LYS A 561 -3.40 59.21 -52.76
C LYS A 561 -3.78 60.03 -54.02
N LYS A 562 -4.51 59.45 -54.97
CA LYS A 562 -5.02 60.15 -56.16
C LYS A 562 -6.52 60.00 -56.40
N ALA A 563 -7.27 59.65 -55.37
CA ALA A 563 -8.71 59.89 -55.31
C ALA A 563 -9.01 60.58 -53.98
N ILE A 564 -9.67 61.75 -54.07
CA ILE A 564 -10.04 62.70 -53.01
C ILE A 564 -8.96 63.79 -52.75
N ASN A 565 -9.15 64.90 -53.48
CA ASN A 565 -8.59 66.27 -53.37
C ASN A 565 -7.09 66.49 -53.49
#